data_AF-A0A6P5S6S3-F1
#
_entry.id   AF-A0A6P5S6S3-F1
#
_cell.length_a   1.000
_cell.length_b   1.000
_cell.length_c   1.000
_cell.angle_alpha   90.00
_cell.angle_beta   90.00
_cell.angle_gamma   90.00
#
_symmetry.space_group_name_H-M   'P 1'
#
loop_
_entity.id
_entity.type
_entity.pdbx_description
1 polymer ?
#
loop_
_entity_poly.entity_id
_entity_poly.type
_entity_poly.pdbx_seq_one_letter_code
_entity_poly.pdbx_strand_id
1 'polypeptide(L)'
;MDGQVPEGENTPKGEETQCDAGAQADGDPELLDDSEFYQQLLKEFFETIDPASSETAFYSLKKLHTKKRKIVDRRASKSRKIRYNVHEKIVNFMAPEPMTLPTMVPDLNNLFGLKNQKRASVL
;
A
#
# COMPACT_ATOMS: atom_id res chain seq x y z
N MET A 1 -52.01 -15.59 -1.15
CA MET A 1 -51.00 -16.55 -0.64
C MET A 1 -49.68 -16.04 -1.17
N ASP A 2 -49.18 -15.01 -0.49
CA ASP A 2 -48.02 -14.23 -0.88
C ASP A 2 -46.78 -14.94 -0.37
N GLY A 3 -46.01 -15.50 -1.31
CA GLY A 3 -44.77 -16.21 -1.04
C GLY A 3 -43.60 -15.24 -0.95
N GLN A 4 -43.08 -15.11 0.28
CA GLN A 4 -41.87 -14.40 0.67
C GLN A 4 -40.65 -14.79 -0.18
N VAL A 5 -39.91 -13.81 -0.71
CA VAL A 5 -38.55 -13.97 -1.24
C VAL A 5 -37.55 -13.65 -0.12
N PRO A 6 -36.53 -14.48 0.16
CA PRO A 6 -35.53 -14.16 1.17
C PRO A 6 -34.45 -13.22 0.61
N GLU A 7 -34.02 -12.28 1.44
CA GLU A 7 -32.97 -11.31 1.13
C GLU A 7 -31.60 -11.99 1.05
N GLY A 8 -30.86 -11.69 -0.03
CA GLY A 8 -29.48 -12.08 -0.22
C GLY A 8 -28.53 -11.19 0.59
N GLU A 9 -27.95 -11.78 1.62
CA GLU A 9 -26.88 -11.25 2.45
C GLU A 9 -25.65 -10.87 1.59
N ASN A 10 -25.33 -9.58 1.50
CA ASN A 10 -24.10 -9.09 0.88
C ASN A 10 -22.94 -9.20 1.87
N THR A 11 -22.17 -10.28 1.79
CA THR A 11 -20.86 -10.40 2.43
C THR A 11 -19.78 -9.85 1.49
N PRO A 12 -18.98 -8.83 1.87
CA PRO A 12 -17.82 -8.42 1.11
C PRO A 12 -16.58 -9.12 1.68
N LYS A 13 -16.25 -10.30 1.15
CA LYS A 13 -14.91 -10.91 1.32
C LYS A 13 -14.51 -11.58 0.01
N GLY A 14 -13.89 -10.79 -0.85
CA GLY A 14 -13.17 -11.28 -2.02
C GLY A 14 -11.81 -10.63 -1.99
N GLU A 15 -10.82 -11.40 -1.54
CA GLU A 15 -9.42 -11.06 -1.42
C GLU A 15 -8.89 -10.44 -2.71
N GLU A 16 -8.53 -9.17 -2.62
CA GLU A 16 -7.75 -8.47 -3.63
C GLU A 16 -6.35 -9.08 -3.64
N THR A 17 -6.17 -10.09 -4.50
CA THR A 17 -4.85 -10.60 -4.86
C THR A 17 -4.10 -9.49 -5.56
N GLN A 18 -3.31 -8.78 -4.77
CA GLN A 18 -2.32 -7.81 -5.17
C GLN A 18 -1.29 -8.55 -6.03
N CYS A 19 -1.41 -8.44 -7.35
CA CYS A 19 -0.35 -8.84 -8.28
C CYS A 19 0.81 -7.84 -8.15
N ASP A 20 1.66 -8.08 -7.16
CA ASP A 20 2.95 -7.45 -6.98
C ASP A 20 3.92 -7.92 -8.07
N ALA A 21 3.80 -7.37 -9.27
CA ALA A 21 4.76 -7.59 -10.35
C ALA A 21 5.83 -6.49 -10.38
N GLY A 22 6.36 -6.15 -9.19
CA GLY A 22 7.21 -4.99 -8.93
C GLY A 22 8.39 -5.24 -7.98
N ALA A 23 8.80 -6.48 -7.73
CA ALA A 23 10.09 -6.81 -7.14
C ALA A 23 10.55 -8.18 -7.64
N GLN A 24 11.36 -8.21 -8.71
CA GLN A 24 12.20 -9.37 -8.98
C GLN A 24 13.27 -9.40 -7.88
N ALA A 25 12.93 -10.00 -6.74
CA ALA A 25 13.83 -10.50 -5.71
C ALA A 25 13.15 -11.46 -4.71
N ASP A 26 11.82 -11.45 -4.56
CA ASP A 26 11.09 -12.32 -3.60
C ASP A 26 9.86 -12.98 -4.26
N GLY A 27 10.05 -13.66 -5.39
CA GLY A 27 9.06 -14.60 -5.91
C GLY A 27 9.32 -16.00 -5.37
N ASP A 28 8.26 -16.78 -5.11
CA ASP A 28 8.38 -18.19 -4.73
C ASP A 28 9.21 -18.96 -5.79
N PRO A 29 10.35 -19.57 -5.45
CA PRO A 29 11.21 -20.26 -6.41
C PRO A 29 10.53 -21.48 -7.07
N GLU A 30 9.39 -21.95 -6.53
CA GLU A 30 8.61 -23.03 -7.14
C GLU A 30 7.58 -22.54 -8.16
N LEU A 31 7.30 -21.23 -8.23
CA LEU A 31 6.34 -20.67 -9.17
C LEU A 31 6.96 -20.50 -10.57
N LEU A 32 6.55 -21.33 -11.53
CA LEU A 32 6.90 -21.14 -12.94
C LEU A 32 6.09 -19.97 -13.54
N ASP A 33 6.78 -19.02 -14.19
CA ASP A 33 6.16 -17.98 -15.01
C ASP A 33 5.86 -18.52 -16.42
N ASP A 34 4.72 -19.23 -16.57
CA ASP A 34 4.23 -19.82 -17.82
C ASP A 34 3.23 -18.92 -18.57
N SER A 35 3.17 -17.64 -18.21
CA SER A 35 2.20 -16.66 -18.73
C SER A 35 2.16 -16.60 -20.26
N GLU A 36 3.31 -16.71 -20.93
CA GLU A 36 3.40 -16.71 -22.39
C GLU A 36 2.87 -18.01 -23.00
N PHE A 37 3.16 -19.15 -22.36
CA PHE A 37 2.69 -20.45 -22.81
C PHE A 37 1.16 -20.57 -22.69
N TYR A 38 0.59 -20.10 -21.57
CA TYR A 38 -0.85 -20.06 -21.37
C TYR A 38 -1.57 -19.16 -22.41
N GLN A 39 -0.98 -18.01 -22.75
CA GLN A 39 -1.50 -17.13 -23.80
C GLN A 39 -1.51 -17.81 -25.17
N GLN A 40 -0.47 -18.59 -25.48
CA GLN A 40 -0.37 -19.32 -26.75
C GLN A 40 -1.40 -20.45 -26.84
N LEU A 41 -1.62 -21.21 -25.76
CA LEU A 41 -2.68 -22.23 -25.68
C LEU A 41 -4.08 -21.62 -25.84
N LEU A 42 -4.35 -20.49 -25.17
CA LEU A 42 -5.62 -19.78 -25.32
C LEU A 42 -5.83 -19.29 -26.75
N LYS A 43 -4.78 -18.79 -27.40
CA LYS A 43 -4.84 -18.35 -28.80
C LYS A 43 -5.22 -19.52 -29.72
N GLU A 44 -4.54 -20.66 -29.58
CA GLU A 44 -4.83 -21.88 -30.35
C GLU A 44 -6.27 -22.38 -30.10
N PHE A 45 -6.72 -22.35 -28.84
CA PHE A 45 -8.08 -22.73 -28.47
C PHE A 45 -9.15 -21.85 -29.14
N PHE A 46 -8.99 -20.52 -29.14
CA PHE A 46 -9.95 -19.65 -29.82
C PHE A 46 -9.92 -19.81 -31.35
N GLU A 47 -8.74 -20.07 -31.92
CA GLU A 47 -8.57 -20.33 -33.37
C GLU A 47 -9.26 -21.63 -33.81
N THR A 48 -9.36 -22.63 -32.93
CA THR A 48 -10.08 -23.90 -33.19
C THR A 48 -11.60 -23.81 -33.00
N ILE A 49 -12.10 -22.91 -32.14
CA ILE A 49 -13.54 -22.76 -31.90
C ILE A 49 -14.23 -21.93 -32.99
N ASP A 50 -13.64 -20.79 -33.35
CA ASP A 50 -14.18 -19.93 -34.40
C ASP A 50 -13.09 -19.01 -34.98
N PRO A 51 -12.65 -19.23 -36.23
CA PRO A 51 -11.61 -18.40 -36.84
C PRO A 51 -12.03 -16.93 -36.98
N ALA A 52 -13.35 -16.62 -37.02
CA ALA A 52 -13.87 -15.26 -37.14
C ALA A 52 -13.92 -14.50 -35.79
N SER A 53 -14.01 -15.21 -34.67
CA SER A 53 -14.07 -14.61 -33.32
C SER A 53 -12.69 -14.36 -32.70
N SER A 54 -11.66 -14.98 -33.27
CA SER A 54 -10.25 -14.93 -32.82
C SER A 54 -9.74 -13.51 -32.55
N GLU A 55 -10.11 -12.53 -33.39
CA GLU A 55 -9.65 -11.15 -33.27
C GLU A 55 -10.25 -10.42 -32.05
N THR A 56 -11.50 -10.73 -31.71
CA THR A 56 -12.20 -10.13 -30.55
C THR A 56 -11.73 -10.74 -29.24
N ALA A 57 -11.49 -12.05 -29.20
CA ALA A 57 -10.91 -12.76 -28.06
C ALA A 57 -9.45 -12.34 -27.81
N PHE A 58 -8.68 -12.08 -28.87
CA PHE A 58 -7.33 -11.55 -28.76
C PHE A 58 -7.31 -10.13 -28.18
N TYR A 59 -8.27 -9.29 -28.58
CA TYR A 59 -8.40 -7.92 -28.07
C TYR A 59 -8.76 -7.88 -26.58
N SER A 60 -9.58 -8.83 -26.10
CA SER A 60 -9.94 -8.94 -24.69
C SER A 60 -8.75 -9.42 -23.83
N LEU A 61 -7.96 -10.39 -24.31
CA LEU A 61 -6.71 -10.82 -23.66
C LEU A 61 -5.72 -9.66 -23.50
N LYS A 62 -5.50 -8.89 -24.57
CA LYS A 62 -4.57 -7.76 -24.57
C LYS A 62 -5.02 -6.62 -23.66
N LYS A 63 -6.34 -6.48 -23.42
CA LYS A 63 -6.91 -5.51 -22.48
C LYS A 63 -6.78 -5.96 -21.02
N LEU A 64 -6.69 -7.26 -20.78
CA LEU A 64 -6.50 -7.88 -19.47
C LEU A 64 -5.07 -7.69 -18.93
N HIS A 65 -4.12 -7.36 -19.80
CA HIS A 65 -2.78 -6.94 -19.39
C HIS A 65 -2.88 -5.59 -18.66
N THR A 66 -2.99 -5.64 -17.34
CA THR A 66 -2.99 -4.46 -16.49
C THR A 66 -1.66 -3.73 -16.70
N LYS A 67 -1.73 -2.52 -17.27
CA LYS A 67 -0.54 -1.70 -17.47
C LYS A 67 0.10 -1.49 -16.10
N LYS A 68 1.34 -1.96 -15.93
CA LYS A 68 2.11 -1.76 -14.69
C LYS A 68 2.16 -0.26 -14.40
N ARG A 69 1.40 0.17 -13.39
CA ARG A 69 1.38 1.56 -12.96
C ARG A 69 2.63 1.79 -12.15
N LYS A 70 3.32 2.90 -12.41
CA LYS A 70 4.45 3.30 -11.58
C LYS A 70 3.98 3.39 -10.13
N ILE A 71 4.75 2.81 -9.22
CA ILE A 71 4.53 2.98 -7.78
C ILE A 71 4.82 4.46 -7.50
N VAL A 72 3.76 5.21 -7.19
CA VAL A 72 3.82 6.63 -6.87
C VAL A 72 3.40 6.82 -5.42
N ASP A 73 4.17 7.58 -4.66
CA ASP A 73 3.79 8.03 -3.32
C ASP A 73 2.53 8.92 -3.42
N ARG A 74 1.36 8.29 -3.31
CA ARG A 74 0.05 8.97 -3.41
C ARG A 74 -0.09 10.05 -2.32
N ARG A 75 0.62 9.90 -1.21
CA ARG A 75 0.62 10.82 -0.07
C ARG A 75 1.62 11.97 -0.22
N ALA A 76 2.53 11.92 -1.20
CA ALA A 76 3.42 13.03 -1.51
C ALA A 76 2.72 14.23 -2.18
N SER A 77 1.49 14.06 -2.66
CA SER A 77 0.71 15.13 -3.28
C SER A 77 0.13 16.11 -2.24
N LYS A 78 0.16 17.41 -2.57
CA LYS A 78 -0.45 18.53 -1.82
C LYS A 78 -0.03 18.60 -0.34
N SER A 79 1.27 18.61 -0.08
CA SER A 79 1.85 18.85 1.26
C SER A 79 1.39 17.88 2.37
N ARG A 80 0.85 16.71 2.02
CA ARG A 80 0.45 15.66 2.99
C ARG A 80 1.63 14.89 3.58
N LYS A 81 2.83 15.07 3.01
CA LYS A 81 4.10 14.57 3.51
C LYS A 81 4.94 15.74 3.98
N ILE A 82 5.40 15.69 5.24
CA ILE A 82 6.32 16.69 5.80
C ILE A 82 7.65 16.59 5.04
N ARG A 83 8.17 17.74 4.61
CA ARG A 83 9.45 17.87 3.92
C ARG A 83 10.31 18.86 4.66
N TYR A 84 11.53 18.45 4.97
CA TYR A 84 12.51 19.28 5.66
C TYR A 84 13.28 20.11 4.62
N ASN A 85 12.63 21.15 4.10
CA ASN A 85 13.26 22.14 3.22
C ASN A 85 13.39 23.46 3.98
N VAL A 86 14.50 24.16 3.78
CA VAL A 86 14.69 25.50 4.32
C VAL A 86 13.94 26.50 3.43
N HIS A 87 13.13 27.36 4.04
CA HIS A 87 12.37 28.39 3.34
C HIS A 87 12.96 29.77 3.67
N GLU A 88 13.67 30.39 2.71
CA GLU A 88 14.45 31.62 2.93
C GLU A 88 13.66 32.76 3.59
N LYS A 89 12.38 32.94 3.22
CA LYS A 89 11.53 34.02 3.74
C LYS A 89 11.21 33.92 5.23
N ILE A 90 11.27 32.72 5.81
CA ILE A 90 10.98 32.48 7.23
C ILE A 90 12.25 32.21 8.06
N VAL A 91 13.41 32.13 7.40
CA VAL A 91 14.70 32.07 8.10
C VAL A 91 14.87 33.37 8.88
N ASN A 92 15.25 33.27 10.15
CA ASN A 92 15.45 34.41 11.06
C ASN A 92 14.21 35.32 11.19
N PHE A 93 13.00 34.79 11.01
CA PHE A 93 11.76 35.58 11.10
C PHE A 93 11.52 36.16 12.51
N MET A 94 11.98 35.48 13.56
CA MET A 94 11.92 35.94 14.95
C MET A 94 13.26 35.68 15.66
N ALA A 95 13.60 36.53 16.61
CA ALA A 95 14.73 36.32 17.50
C ALA A 95 14.37 35.24 18.55
N PRO A 96 15.33 34.41 18.99
CA PRO A 96 15.10 33.48 20.08
C PRO A 96 14.79 34.22 21.38
N GLU A 97 13.66 33.91 22.01
CA GLU A 97 13.33 34.42 23.34
C GLU A 97 13.65 33.38 24.42
N PRO A 98 14.23 33.78 25.55
CA PRO A 98 14.54 32.86 26.64
C PRO A 98 13.23 32.36 27.27
N MET A 99 12.99 31.06 27.17
CA MET A 99 11.86 30.42 27.83
C MET A 99 12.17 30.26 29.33
N THR A 100 11.37 30.90 30.19
CA THR A 100 11.37 30.57 31.62
C THR A 100 10.63 29.24 31.79
N LEU A 101 11.36 28.19 32.16
CA LEU A 101 10.75 26.90 32.45
C LEU A 101 9.76 27.05 33.62
N PRO A 102 8.51 26.57 33.48
CA PRO A 102 7.57 26.52 34.60
C PRO A 102 8.18 25.76 35.77
N THR A 103 7.83 26.16 37.00
CA THR A 103 8.34 25.55 38.23
C THR A 103 8.04 24.04 38.36
N MET A 104 7.10 23.52 37.57
CA MET A 104 6.68 22.11 37.55
C MET A 104 7.54 21.21 36.64
N VAL A 105 8.43 21.78 35.81
CA VAL A 105 9.29 21.02 34.87
C VAL A 105 10.23 20.01 35.55
N PRO A 106 10.79 20.25 36.75
CA PRO A 106 11.63 19.27 37.43
C PRO A 106 10.90 17.97 37.83
N ASP A 107 9.58 18.01 37.93
CA ASP A 107 8.77 16.90 38.47
C ASP A 107 8.24 15.94 37.38
N LEU A 108 8.65 16.14 36.12
CA LEU A 108 8.22 15.29 35.00
C LEU A 108 8.70 13.83 35.09
N ASN A 109 9.73 13.58 35.90
CA ASN A 109 10.31 12.24 36.07
C ASN A 109 9.31 11.21 36.63
N ASN A 110 8.29 11.66 37.37
CA ASN A 110 7.29 10.79 37.99
C ASN A 110 5.87 11.00 37.44
N LEU A 111 5.72 11.75 36.34
CA LEU A 111 4.42 12.15 35.79
C LEU A 111 3.48 10.97 35.49
N PHE A 112 4.05 9.82 35.10
CA PHE A 112 3.31 8.60 34.77
C PHE A 112 3.52 7.45 35.77
N GLY A 113 4.02 7.73 36.98
CA GLY A 113 4.18 6.72 38.02
C GLY A 113 5.29 5.69 37.78
N LEU A 114 6.20 5.96 36.83
CA LEU A 114 7.39 5.14 36.57
C LEU A 114 8.46 5.45 37.62
N LYS A 115 8.35 4.81 38.78
CA LYS A 115 9.41 4.79 39.80
C LYS A 115 10.73 4.36 39.16
N ASN A 116 11.74 5.23 39.21
CA ASN A 116 13.11 4.92 38.81
C ASN A 116 13.57 3.66 39.56
N GLN A 117 13.61 2.52 38.87
CA GLN A 117 14.31 1.35 39.41
C GLN A 117 15.78 1.74 39.52
N LYS A 118 16.28 1.92 40.74
CA LYS A 118 17.71 1.94 40.99
C LYS A 118 18.25 0.62 40.42
N ARG A 119 18.96 0.69 39.30
CA ARG A 119 19.76 -0.44 38.84
C ARG A 119 20.76 -0.70 39.95
N ALA A 120 20.66 -1.87 40.58
CA ALA A 120 21.67 -2.31 41.52
C ALA A 120 23.00 -2.30 40.76
N SER A 121 23.96 -1.48 41.21
CA SER A 121 25.33 -1.57 40.73
C SER A 121 25.87 -2.92 41.16
N VAL A 122 26.06 -3.81 40.20
CA VAL A 122 26.80 -5.06 40.40
C VAL A 122 28.25 -4.65 40.60
N LEU A 123 28.76 -4.88 41.80
CA LEU A 123 30.19 -4.89 42.13
C LEU A 123 30.80 -6.20 41.63
#